data_AF-A0A9E3ILQ0-F1
#
_entry.id   AF-A0A9E3ILQ0-F1
#
_cell.length_a   1.000
_cell.length_b   1.000
_cell.length_c   1.000
_cell.angle_alpha   90.00
_cell.angle_beta   90.00
_cell.angle_gamma   90.00
#
_symmetry.space_group_name_H-M   'P 1'
#
loop_
_entity.id
_entity.type
_entity.pdbx_description
1 polymer ?
#
loop_
_entity_poly.entity_id
_entity_poly.type
_entity_poly.pdbx_seq_one_letter_code
_entity_poly.pdbx_strand_id
1 'polypeptide(L)'
;MSALCTPVNRPDVVKCFHPAPPPADNVGFTVQLACEPGCHPLIIEAETASGEIIPLFKQWVTVKSWPSHPTGLRGWFTAWRNRRAWAALPDAADSVLVLIPVKPGTAAHVVDHARALAERALTGLPARSRIVFDERGKAASRDEHPWRIAALAAIRQAMIESHLRDERWVFWADLDLIDYPAGLITTLIRRAEGGIAAPMVFMAHVAAPTGGPRFFDTAGFVEKGRWASLQPPYFQQPGPVYDLDSVGCCYLVPADLYRRGARHEEDPGSRRWIELHGASIHETSCRDWQDIAYTDHYSVCAFARRHGLPVRAFADLFAYHEHVE
;
A
#
# COMPACT_ATOMS: atom_id res chain seq x y z
N MET A 1 16.52 -7.27 6.80
CA MET A 1 16.34 -8.72 6.99
C MET A 1 14.85 -8.98 7.18
N SER A 2 14.22 -9.64 6.20
CA SER A 2 12.98 -10.40 6.39
C SER A 2 13.00 -11.50 5.34
N ALA A 3 13.00 -12.74 5.80
CA ALA A 3 13.01 -13.90 4.94
C ALA A 3 11.68 -14.00 4.18
N LEU A 4 11.76 -14.25 2.87
CA LEU A 4 10.61 -14.61 2.04
C LEU A 4 10.29 -16.08 2.33
N CYS A 5 9.38 -16.36 3.25
CA CYS A 5 8.83 -17.70 3.41
C CYS A 5 7.76 -17.91 2.33
N THR A 6 8.09 -18.67 1.29
CA THR A 6 7.11 -19.20 0.33
C THR A 6 7.14 -20.72 0.43
N PRO A 7 6.00 -21.40 0.65
CA PRO A 7 5.93 -22.85 0.56
C PRO A 7 6.26 -23.28 -0.87
N VAL A 8 7.40 -23.95 -1.07
CA VAL A 8 7.79 -24.47 -2.38
C VAL A 8 7.39 -25.95 -2.46
N ASN A 9 6.25 -26.23 -3.09
CA ASN A 9 5.82 -27.60 -3.34
C ASN A 9 6.51 -28.13 -4.63
N ARG A 10 7.77 -28.58 -4.49
CA ARG A 10 8.61 -29.09 -5.60
C ARG A 10 9.03 -30.55 -5.35
N PRO A 11 8.16 -31.53 -5.67
CA PRO A 11 8.44 -32.95 -5.44
C PRO A 11 9.64 -33.50 -6.23
N ASP A 12 10.11 -32.79 -7.26
CA ASP A 12 11.35 -33.08 -8.00
C ASP A 12 12.63 -32.78 -7.18
N VAL A 13 12.56 -31.85 -6.24
CA VAL A 13 13.68 -31.49 -5.36
C VAL A 13 13.76 -32.44 -4.15
N VAL A 14 12.61 -32.91 -3.66
CA VAL A 14 12.50 -33.85 -2.53
C VAL A 14 13.20 -35.19 -2.83
N LYS A 15 13.18 -35.65 -4.09
CA LYS A 15 13.83 -36.92 -4.50
C LYS A 15 15.36 -36.92 -4.38
N CYS A 16 15.99 -35.75 -4.30
CA CYS A 16 17.44 -35.63 -4.13
C CYS A 16 17.89 -35.74 -2.67
N PHE A 17 16.95 -35.81 -1.71
CA PHE A 17 17.22 -35.88 -0.28
C PHE A 17 16.52 -37.10 0.29
N HIS A 18 17.21 -38.24 0.47
CA HIS A 18 16.90 -39.18 1.56
C HIS A 18 18.07 -40.14 1.81
N PRO A 19 18.32 -40.47 3.09
CA PRO A 19 18.22 -41.89 3.44
C PRO A 19 17.25 -42.19 4.60
N ALA A 20 16.50 -41.24 5.13
CA ALA A 20 15.50 -41.50 6.18
C ALA A 20 14.14 -40.88 5.82
N PRO A 21 13.01 -41.60 5.95
CA PRO A 21 11.71 -41.14 5.47
C PRO A 21 11.31 -39.81 6.11
N PRO A 22 10.70 -38.88 5.35
CA PRO A 22 10.30 -37.59 5.88
C PRO A 22 9.14 -37.79 6.88
N PRO A 23 9.08 -37.04 7.99
CA PRO A 23 7.92 -37.05 8.85
C PRO A 23 6.69 -36.58 8.07
N ALA A 24 5.56 -37.22 8.32
CA ALA A 24 4.30 -36.88 7.68
C ALA A 24 3.89 -35.44 8.05
N ASP A 25 3.66 -34.66 7.00
CA ASP A 25 2.96 -33.38 6.94
C ASP A 25 3.67 -32.14 7.56
N ASN A 26 3.88 -31.15 6.69
CA ASN A 26 4.29 -29.76 6.95
C ASN A 26 5.71 -29.50 7.51
N VAL A 27 6.72 -29.50 6.63
CA VAL A 27 8.00 -28.81 6.88
C VAL A 27 8.07 -27.55 6.01
N GLY A 28 8.12 -26.38 6.64
CA GLY A 28 8.39 -25.11 5.98
C GLY A 28 9.90 -24.87 5.87
N PHE A 29 10.35 -24.29 4.76
CA PHE A 29 11.75 -23.91 4.57
C PHE A 29 11.87 -22.39 4.51
N THR A 30 12.90 -21.88 5.16
CA THR A 30 13.27 -20.46 5.11
C THR A 30 14.58 -20.32 4.35
N VAL A 31 14.58 -19.51 3.29
CA VAL A 31 15.79 -19.21 2.52
C VAL A 31 16.11 -17.74 2.66
N GLN A 32 17.28 -17.45 3.21
CA GLN A 32 17.77 -16.09 3.38
C GLN A 32 18.79 -15.76 2.29
N LEU A 33 18.51 -14.72 1.49
CA LEU A 33 19.45 -14.16 0.53
C LEU A 33 20.00 -12.83 1.06
N ALA A 34 21.32 -12.63 0.95
CA ALA A 34 22.00 -11.42 1.38
C ALA A 34 21.62 -10.21 0.52
N CYS A 35 21.65 -9.01 1.10
CA CYS A 35 21.10 -7.78 0.53
C CYS A 35 22.02 -7.07 -0.49
N GLU A 36 23.21 -7.61 -0.79
CA GLU A 36 24.21 -6.98 -1.65
C GLU A 36 24.73 -7.96 -2.72
N PRO A 37 25.16 -7.47 -3.91
CA PRO A 37 25.83 -8.31 -4.90
C PRO A 37 27.16 -8.83 -4.37
N GLY A 38 27.38 -10.14 -4.42
CA GLY A 38 28.58 -10.78 -3.88
C GLY A 38 28.49 -12.31 -3.86
N CYS A 39 29.56 -12.96 -3.40
CA CYS A 39 29.55 -14.39 -3.14
C CYS A 39 29.13 -14.61 -1.68
N HIS A 40 27.90 -15.08 -1.47
CA HIS A 40 27.35 -15.28 -0.13
C HIS A 40 27.01 -16.75 0.11
N PRO A 41 27.12 -17.23 1.35
CA PRO A 41 26.63 -18.56 1.69
C PRO A 41 25.10 -18.54 1.65
N LEU A 42 24.51 -19.42 0.84
CA LEU A 42 23.10 -19.76 0.92
C LEU A 42 22.93 -20.69 2.13
N ILE A 43 22.20 -20.24 3.14
CA ILE A 43 21.82 -21.05 4.29
C ILE A 43 20.34 -21.40 4.10
N ILE A 44 20.07 -22.70 4.03
CA ILE A 44 18.71 -23.23 4.01
C ILE A 44 18.45 -23.80 5.39
N GLU A 45 17.43 -23.27 6.06
CA GLU A 45 17.01 -23.70 7.38
C GLU A 45 15.62 -24.33 7.28
N ALA A 46 15.39 -25.38 8.04
CA ALA A 46 14.07 -25.96 8.23
C ALA A 46 13.61 -25.73 9.66
N GLU A 47 12.35 -25.36 9.79
CA GLU A 47 11.66 -25.29 11.08
C GLU A 47 10.93 -26.61 11.32
N THR A 48 11.24 -27.25 12.45
CA THR A 48 10.59 -28.50 12.85
C THR A 48 9.19 -28.24 13.41
N ALA A 49 8.37 -29.29 13.55
CA ALA A 49 7.04 -29.17 14.15
C ALA A 49 7.05 -28.65 15.62
N SER A 50 8.20 -28.72 16.29
CA SER A 50 8.42 -28.14 17.63
C SER A 50 8.94 -26.71 17.62
N GLY A 51 9.08 -26.07 16.45
CA GLY A 51 9.59 -24.70 16.29
C GLY A 51 11.12 -24.56 16.38
N GLU A 52 11.86 -25.69 16.39
CA GLU A 52 13.32 -25.67 16.38
C GLU A 52 13.83 -25.48 14.95
N ILE A 53 14.78 -24.55 14.76
CA ILE A 53 15.38 -24.21 13.46
C ILE A 53 16.69 -25.00 13.29
N ILE A 54 16.77 -25.82 12.24
CA ILE A 54 17.94 -26.64 11.94
C ILE A 54 18.55 -26.21 10.59
N PRO A 55 19.87 -25.89 10.54
CA PRO A 55 20.55 -25.59 9.28
C PRO A 55 20.78 -26.86 8.47
N LEU A 56 20.24 -26.92 7.25
CA LEU A 56 20.28 -28.12 6.40
C LEU A 56 21.44 -28.14 5.40
N PHE A 57 21.91 -26.98 4.92
CA PHE A 57 22.98 -26.92 3.93
C PHE A 57 23.69 -25.55 3.87
N LYS A 58 24.99 -25.55 3.50
CA LYS A 58 25.78 -24.36 3.15
C LYS A 58 26.41 -24.53 1.77
N GLN A 59 25.95 -23.77 0.78
CA GLN A 59 26.61 -23.66 -0.53
C GLN A 59 26.86 -22.19 -0.88
N TRP A 60 27.95 -21.91 -1.59
CA TRP A 60 28.31 -20.53 -1.98
C TRP A 60 27.70 -20.21 -3.34
N VAL A 61 26.92 -19.13 -3.42
CA VAL A 61 26.32 -18.64 -4.67
C VAL A 61 26.86 -17.24 -4.96
N THR A 62 27.35 -17.03 -6.18
CA THR A 62 27.80 -15.71 -6.64
C THR A 62 26.66 -14.97 -7.35
N VAL A 63 26.16 -13.89 -6.75
CA VAL A 63 25.16 -13.02 -7.37
C VAL A 63 25.88 -11.89 -8.10
N LYS A 64 25.97 -11.98 -9.44
CA LYS A 64 26.74 -11.01 -10.27
C LYS A 64 26.02 -9.66 -10.46
N SER A 65 24.69 -9.61 -10.35
CA SER A 65 23.88 -8.38 -10.31
C SER A 65 22.44 -8.70 -9.89
N TRP A 66 21.78 -7.76 -9.22
CA TRP A 66 20.32 -7.79 -9.02
C TRP A 66 19.64 -7.49 -10.36
N PRO A 67 18.46 -8.07 -10.67
CA PRO A 67 17.75 -7.71 -11.90
C PRO A 67 17.42 -6.21 -11.83
N SER A 68 18.01 -5.43 -12.73
CA SER A 68 17.63 -4.05 -12.95
C SER A 68 16.12 -4.00 -13.24
N HIS A 69 15.46 -2.94 -12.76
CA HIS A 69 14.10 -2.61 -13.20
C HIS A 69 14.01 -2.80 -14.72
N PRO A 70 12.97 -3.45 -15.24
CA PRO A 70 13.01 -3.91 -16.62
C PRO A 70 12.89 -2.71 -17.57
N THR A 71 14.01 -2.12 -17.98
CA THR A 71 14.06 -1.15 -19.06
C THR A 71 14.31 -1.89 -20.37
N GLY A 72 13.60 -1.48 -21.43
CA GLY A 72 13.67 -2.11 -22.75
C GLY A 72 12.64 -3.22 -23.02
N LEU A 73 12.72 -3.83 -24.20
CA LEU A 73 11.74 -4.78 -24.76
C LEU A 73 11.39 -5.95 -23.83
N ARG A 74 12.36 -6.47 -23.05
CA ARG A 74 12.11 -7.54 -22.06
C ARG A 74 11.18 -7.08 -20.93
N GLY A 75 11.29 -5.83 -20.47
CA GLY A 75 10.38 -5.27 -19.47
C GLY A 75 8.96 -5.11 -19.95
N TRP A 76 8.82 -4.76 -21.23
CA TRP A 76 7.54 -4.73 -21.93
C TRP A 76 6.85 -6.10 -21.94
N PHE A 77 7.57 -7.18 -22.23
CA PHE A 77 7.00 -8.54 -22.21
C PHE A 77 6.62 -9.01 -20.81
N THR A 78 7.39 -8.68 -19.77
CA THR A 78 7.07 -9.05 -18.38
C THR A 78 5.86 -8.25 -17.86
N ALA A 79 5.80 -6.95 -18.14
CA ALA A 79 4.64 -6.11 -17.84
C ALA A 79 3.40 -6.59 -18.59
N TRP A 80 3.54 -7.01 -19.86
CA TRP A 80 2.44 -7.57 -20.65
C TRP A 80 1.92 -8.92 -20.12
N ARG A 81 2.82 -9.84 -19.71
CA ARG A 81 2.43 -11.11 -19.09
C ARG A 81 1.76 -10.89 -17.73
N ASN A 82 2.26 -9.95 -16.92
CA ASN A 82 1.61 -9.58 -15.67
C ASN A 82 0.23 -8.95 -15.94
N ARG A 83 0.10 -8.00 -16.88
CA ARG A 83 -1.20 -7.45 -17.29
C ARG A 83 -2.22 -8.52 -17.72
N ARG A 84 -1.77 -9.64 -18.31
CA ARG A 84 -2.62 -10.81 -18.62
C ARG A 84 -2.97 -11.67 -17.39
N ALA A 85 -2.07 -11.80 -16.42
CA ALA A 85 -2.34 -12.49 -15.15
C ALA A 85 -3.23 -11.66 -14.19
N TRP A 86 -3.23 -10.34 -14.38
CA TRP A 86 -4.12 -9.34 -13.77
C TRP A 86 -5.28 -8.95 -14.71
N ALA A 87 -5.51 -9.70 -15.79
CA ALA A 87 -6.60 -9.41 -16.70
C ALA A 87 -7.94 -9.63 -15.98
N ALA A 88 -8.81 -8.64 -16.14
CA ALA A 88 -10.10 -8.56 -15.49
C ALA A 88 -10.94 -9.82 -15.67
N LEU A 89 -11.73 -10.15 -14.64
CA LEU A 89 -12.89 -11.02 -14.82
C LEU A 89 -13.79 -10.43 -15.92
N PRO A 90 -14.27 -11.24 -16.88
CA PRO A 90 -15.02 -10.76 -18.05
C PRO A 90 -16.24 -9.89 -17.74
N ASP A 91 -16.85 -10.05 -16.55
CA ASP A 91 -18.06 -9.33 -16.11
C ASP A 91 -17.79 -8.17 -15.12
N ALA A 92 -16.52 -7.90 -14.79
CA ALA A 92 -16.13 -6.74 -14.00
C ALA A 92 -15.91 -5.51 -14.94
N ALA A 93 -16.98 -4.92 -15.49
CA ALA A 93 -17.00 -3.49 -15.85
C ALA A 93 -16.32 -2.61 -14.78
N ASP A 94 -15.89 -1.40 -15.12
CA ASP A 94 -15.15 -0.44 -14.26
C ASP A 94 -15.95 0.09 -13.05
N SER A 95 -16.65 -0.77 -12.33
CA SER A 95 -17.38 -0.42 -11.12
C SER A 95 -16.44 -0.20 -9.95
N VAL A 96 -16.82 0.80 -9.15
CA VAL A 96 -15.99 1.33 -8.09
C VAL A 96 -16.72 1.25 -6.76
N LEU A 97 -16.03 0.74 -5.75
CA LEU A 97 -16.41 0.87 -4.36
C LEU A 97 -15.66 2.08 -3.78
N VAL A 98 -16.38 3.17 -3.48
CA VAL A 98 -15.82 4.31 -2.76
C VAL A 98 -15.94 4.05 -1.25
N LEU A 99 -14.82 4.07 -0.55
CA LEU A 99 -14.75 3.85 0.90
C LEU A 99 -14.28 5.11 1.61
N ILE A 100 -15.12 5.63 2.51
CA ILE A 100 -14.85 6.81 3.32
C ILE A 100 -15.01 6.43 4.81
N PRO A 101 -13.90 6.25 5.55
CA PRO A 101 -13.97 6.07 7.00
C PRO A 101 -14.52 7.32 7.68
N VAL A 102 -15.49 7.15 8.58
CA VAL A 102 -16.12 8.25 9.32
C VAL A 102 -15.90 8.06 10.81
N LYS A 103 -15.41 9.09 11.49
CA LYS A 103 -15.34 9.06 12.96
C LYS A 103 -16.77 9.16 13.54
N PRO A 104 -17.14 8.33 14.53
CA PRO A 104 -18.40 8.47 15.25
C PRO A 104 -18.60 9.90 15.77
N GLY A 105 -19.78 10.47 15.52
CA GLY A 105 -20.14 11.82 15.94
C GLY A 105 -19.61 12.93 15.03
N THR A 106 -19.10 12.62 13.83
CA THR A 106 -18.80 13.64 12.82
C THR A 106 -20.09 14.39 12.45
N ALA A 107 -19.99 15.72 12.27
CA ALA A 107 -21.14 16.55 11.93
C ALA A 107 -21.72 16.18 10.55
N ALA A 108 -23.06 16.15 10.44
CA ALA A 108 -23.75 15.72 9.23
C ALA A 108 -23.32 16.48 7.96
N HIS A 109 -23.12 17.80 8.07
CA HIS A 109 -22.71 18.62 6.93
C HIS A 109 -21.35 18.21 6.33
N VAL A 110 -20.43 17.67 7.14
CA VAL A 110 -19.13 17.17 6.67
C VAL A 110 -19.34 15.88 5.85
N VAL A 111 -20.19 14.97 6.36
CA VAL A 111 -20.54 13.72 5.68
C VAL A 111 -21.30 13.99 4.37
N ASP A 112 -22.24 14.94 4.39
CA ASP A 112 -23.01 15.35 3.22
C ASP A 112 -22.12 15.98 2.14
N HIS A 113 -21.15 16.80 2.53
CA HIS A 113 -20.16 17.36 1.60
C HIS A 113 -19.32 16.28 0.93
N ALA A 114 -18.75 15.36 1.72
CA ALA A 114 -17.96 14.24 1.20
C ALA A 114 -18.80 13.33 0.28
N ARG A 115 -20.09 13.13 0.60
CA ARG A 115 -21.04 12.40 -0.25
C ARG A 115 -21.24 13.09 -1.59
N ALA A 116 -21.48 14.39 -1.59
CA ALA A 116 -21.66 15.16 -2.83
C ALA A 116 -20.42 15.08 -3.73
N LEU A 117 -19.20 15.16 -3.16
CA LEU A 117 -17.96 15.00 -3.92
C LEU A 117 -17.83 13.59 -4.53
N ALA A 118 -18.12 12.55 -3.74
CA ALA A 118 -18.01 11.16 -4.18
C ALA A 118 -19.05 10.82 -5.25
N GLU A 119 -20.30 11.26 -5.08
CA GLU A 119 -21.38 11.10 -6.07
C GLU A 119 -21.01 11.78 -7.39
N ARG A 120 -20.50 13.02 -7.30
CA ARG A 120 -20.01 13.75 -8.48
C ARG A 120 -18.90 12.98 -9.19
N ALA A 121 -17.95 12.40 -8.46
CA ALA A 121 -16.85 11.62 -9.04
C ALA A 121 -17.25 10.25 -9.60
N LEU A 122 -18.42 9.72 -9.22
CA LEU A 122 -18.98 8.51 -9.79
C LEU A 122 -19.83 8.75 -11.06
N THR A 123 -20.03 10.01 -11.46
CA THR A 123 -20.80 10.34 -12.66
C THR A 123 -20.20 9.67 -13.90
N GLY A 124 -21.03 8.89 -14.61
CA GLY A 124 -20.63 8.18 -15.83
C GLY A 124 -19.93 6.83 -15.60
N LEU A 125 -19.74 6.40 -14.35
CA LEU A 125 -19.32 5.04 -14.03
C LEU A 125 -20.53 4.08 -13.97
N PRO A 126 -20.31 2.75 -14.02
CA PRO A 126 -21.40 1.78 -13.99
C PRO A 126 -22.31 1.97 -12.77
N ALA A 127 -23.62 1.78 -12.94
CA ALA A 127 -24.64 1.97 -11.91
C ALA A 127 -24.46 1.13 -10.64
N ARG A 128 -23.69 0.03 -10.72
CA ARG A 128 -23.32 -0.80 -9.57
C ARG A 128 -22.19 -0.21 -8.72
N SER A 129 -21.57 0.89 -9.14
CA SER A 129 -20.62 1.65 -8.33
C SER A 129 -21.34 2.26 -7.14
N ARG A 130 -20.70 2.29 -5.97
CA ARG A 130 -21.37 2.71 -4.73
C ARG A 130 -20.40 3.34 -3.75
N ILE A 131 -20.99 4.10 -2.84
CA ILE A 131 -20.27 4.83 -1.80
C ILE A 131 -20.66 4.24 -0.45
N VAL A 132 -19.65 3.99 0.38
CA VAL A 132 -19.83 3.53 1.75
C VAL A 132 -19.16 4.51 2.70
N PHE A 133 -19.96 5.04 3.61
CA PHE A 133 -19.52 5.73 4.81
C PHE A 133 -19.60 4.73 5.95
N ASP A 134 -18.51 4.56 6.69
CA ASP A 134 -18.42 3.56 7.75
C ASP A 134 -17.95 4.20 9.07
N GLU A 135 -18.81 4.10 10.08
CA GLU A 135 -18.59 4.69 11.41
C GLU A 135 -18.05 3.69 12.43
N ARG A 136 -17.52 2.51 12.03
CA ARG A 136 -17.23 1.43 13.01
C ARG A 136 -16.17 1.77 14.06
N GLY A 137 -15.39 2.82 13.85
CA GLY A 137 -14.18 3.00 14.64
C GLY A 137 -13.73 4.44 14.75
N LYS A 138 -13.00 4.67 15.84
CA LYS A 138 -12.30 5.92 16.12
C LYS A 138 -10.83 5.59 16.25
N ALA A 139 -9.99 6.27 15.48
CA ALA A 139 -8.56 6.20 15.65
C ALA A 139 -8.11 7.05 16.86
N ALA A 140 -6.96 6.69 17.43
CA ALA A 140 -6.27 7.47 18.44
C ALA A 140 -5.94 8.91 17.97
N SER A 141 -5.57 9.78 18.92
CA SER A 141 -5.16 11.15 18.59
C SER A 141 -3.90 11.15 17.73
N ARG A 142 -3.60 12.29 17.10
CA ARG A 142 -2.38 12.42 16.27
C ARG A 142 -1.09 12.25 17.08
N ASP A 143 -1.13 12.58 18.36
CA ASP A 143 0.01 12.47 19.29
C ASP A 143 0.39 11.02 19.59
N GLU A 144 -0.48 10.05 19.26
CA GLU A 144 -0.28 8.61 19.45
C GLU A 144 -0.07 7.93 18.09
N HIS A 145 0.85 8.45 17.28
CA HIS A 145 0.95 8.14 15.85
C HIS A 145 0.92 6.63 15.51
N PRO A 146 1.74 5.73 16.08
CA PRO A 146 1.68 4.29 15.75
C PRO A 146 0.35 3.64 16.10
N TRP A 147 -0.21 3.97 17.27
CA TRP A 147 -1.50 3.46 17.71
C TRP A 147 -2.63 3.97 16.83
N ARG A 148 -2.54 5.23 16.39
CA ARG A 148 -3.45 5.80 15.40
C ARG A 148 -3.36 5.06 14.07
N ILE A 149 -2.16 4.78 13.57
CA ILE A 149 -1.96 4.03 12.32
C ILE A 149 -2.52 2.61 12.44
N ALA A 150 -2.25 1.89 13.54
CA ALA A 150 -2.80 0.55 13.76
C ALA A 150 -4.33 0.56 13.81
N ALA A 151 -4.94 1.54 14.49
CA ALA A 151 -6.39 1.69 14.53
C ALA A 151 -6.98 2.03 13.15
N LEU A 152 -6.35 2.92 12.38
CA LEU A 152 -6.77 3.24 11.02
C LEU A 152 -6.66 2.03 10.08
N ALA A 153 -5.56 1.27 10.19
CA ALA A 153 -5.37 0.03 9.44
C ALA A 153 -6.49 -0.98 9.73
N ALA A 154 -6.81 -1.20 11.01
CA ALA A 154 -7.89 -2.08 11.42
C ALA A 154 -9.26 -1.62 10.88
N ILE A 155 -9.56 -0.32 10.94
CA ILE A 155 -10.80 0.25 10.40
C ILE A 155 -10.89 0.01 8.90
N ARG A 156 -9.86 0.37 8.14
CA ARG A 156 -9.84 0.21 6.68
C ARG A 156 -9.89 -1.25 6.25
N GLN A 157 -9.13 -2.12 6.92
CA GLN A 157 -9.13 -3.55 6.64
C GLN A 157 -10.53 -4.13 6.85
N ALA A 158 -11.17 -3.76 7.95
CA ALA A 158 -12.50 -4.26 8.26
C ALA A 158 -13.55 -3.69 7.26
N MET A 159 -13.35 -2.48 6.72
CA MET A 159 -14.18 -1.95 5.61
C MET A 159 -14.04 -2.78 4.33
N ILE A 160 -12.83 -3.21 3.98
CA ILE A 160 -12.63 -4.14 2.86
C ILE A 160 -13.38 -5.45 3.11
N GLU A 161 -13.22 -6.05 4.29
CA GLU A 161 -13.84 -7.33 4.61
C GLU A 161 -15.38 -7.28 4.65
N SER A 162 -15.94 -6.18 5.12
CA SER A 162 -17.40 -6.01 5.23
C SER A 162 -18.04 -5.59 3.91
N HIS A 163 -17.32 -4.78 3.11
CA HIS A 163 -17.93 -4.10 1.99
C HIS A 163 -17.42 -4.58 0.65
N LEU A 164 -16.17 -5.00 0.44
CA LEU A 164 -15.73 -5.36 -0.91
C LEU A 164 -16.51 -6.57 -1.46
N ARG A 165 -17.10 -6.42 -2.64
CA ARG A 165 -17.84 -7.48 -3.35
C ARG A 165 -17.12 -7.79 -4.66
N ASP A 166 -17.82 -7.69 -5.79
CA ASP A 166 -17.36 -7.92 -7.15
C ASP A 166 -16.82 -6.66 -7.83
N GLU A 167 -16.67 -5.52 -7.11
CA GLU A 167 -16.18 -4.29 -7.71
C GLU A 167 -14.78 -4.45 -8.31
N ARG A 168 -14.49 -3.74 -9.39
CA ARG A 168 -13.17 -3.82 -10.04
C ARG A 168 -12.13 -2.94 -9.33
N TRP A 169 -12.60 -1.84 -8.77
CA TRP A 169 -11.77 -0.83 -8.15
C TRP A 169 -12.30 -0.46 -6.78
N VAL A 170 -11.39 -0.16 -5.88
CA VAL A 170 -11.66 0.51 -4.61
C VAL A 170 -11.08 1.91 -4.70
N PHE A 171 -11.88 2.92 -4.41
CA PHE A 171 -11.41 4.30 -4.28
C PHE A 171 -11.49 4.69 -2.81
N TRP A 172 -10.35 4.93 -2.20
CA TRP A 172 -10.27 5.48 -0.85
C TRP A 172 -10.34 7.00 -0.93
N ALA A 173 -11.10 7.60 -0.04
CA ALA A 173 -11.10 9.05 0.18
C ALA A 173 -11.23 9.34 1.67
N ASP A 174 -10.38 10.24 2.16
CA ASP A 174 -10.53 10.80 3.49
C ASP A 174 -11.72 11.77 3.54
N LEU A 175 -12.35 11.84 4.71
CA LEU A 175 -13.59 12.57 4.93
C LEU A 175 -13.41 14.10 4.87
N ASP A 176 -12.20 14.59 5.08
CA ASP A 176 -11.82 16.00 5.18
C ASP A 176 -11.28 16.58 3.86
N LEU A 177 -11.48 15.86 2.74
CA LEU A 177 -11.32 16.41 1.41
C LEU A 177 -12.47 17.37 1.10
N ILE A 178 -12.12 18.58 0.67
CA ILE A 178 -13.09 19.63 0.34
C ILE A 178 -13.36 19.75 -1.15
N ASP A 179 -12.44 19.30 -2.01
CA ASP A 179 -12.67 19.32 -3.45
C ASP A 179 -11.77 18.33 -4.21
N TYR A 180 -12.32 17.82 -5.32
CA TYR A 180 -11.58 17.11 -6.37
C TYR A 180 -12.42 17.05 -7.67
N PRO A 181 -11.78 16.90 -8.85
CA PRO A 181 -12.47 16.89 -10.13
C PRO A 181 -13.56 15.80 -10.24
N ALA A 182 -14.69 16.13 -10.87
CA ALA A 182 -15.77 15.19 -11.16
C ALA A 182 -15.31 13.98 -12.01
N GLY A 183 -14.27 14.15 -12.83
CA GLY A 183 -13.70 13.08 -13.64
C GLY A 183 -12.54 12.32 -12.98
N LEU A 184 -12.25 12.56 -11.69
CA LEU A 184 -11.03 12.07 -11.04
C LEU A 184 -10.95 10.53 -11.11
N ILE A 185 -11.95 9.81 -10.62
CA ILE A 185 -11.93 8.34 -10.53
C ILE A 185 -11.77 7.72 -11.93
N THR A 186 -12.55 8.17 -12.92
CA THR A 186 -12.43 7.73 -14.31
C THR A 186 -11.03 8.00 -14.89
N THR A 187 -10.44 9.15 -14.55
CA THR A 187 -9.09 9.49 -15.01
C THR A 187 -8.03 8.62 -14.35
N LEU A 188 -8.15 8.33 -13.05
CA LEU A 188 -7.26 7.42 -12.34
C LEU A 188 -7.37 5.99 -12.90
N ILE A 189 -8.57 5.47 -13.17
CA ILE A 189 -8.77 4.15 -13.77
C ILE A 189 -7.99 4.01 -15.09
N ARG A 190 -8.07 5.04 -15.95
CA ARG A 190 -7.36 5.07 -17.24
C ARG A 190 -5.84 5.11 -17.09
N ARG A 191 -5.34 5.76 -16.04
CA ARG A 191 -3.89 6.00 -15.83
C ARG A 191 -3.22 5.02 -14.86
N ALA A 192 -3.99 4.22 -14.13
CA ALA A 192 -3.49 3.30 -13.12
C ALA A 192 -2.59 2.20 -13.68
N GLU A 193 -2.72 1.87 -14.98
CA GLU A 193 -1.96 0.79 -15.63
C GLU A 193 -2.04 -0.57 -14.88
N GLY A 194 -3.16 -0.81 -14.20
CA GLY A 194 -3.38 -1.99 -13.37
C GLY A 194 -2.76 -1.94 -11.97
N GLY A 195 -2.10 -0.84 -11.60
CA GLY A 195 -1.58 -0.58 -10.26
C GLY A 195 -2.41 0.44 -9.48
N ILE A 196 -1.79 1.08 -8.49
CA ILE A 196 -2.42 2.07 -7.61
C ILE A 196 -2.16 3.48 -8.16
N ALA A 197 -3.19 4.32 -8.15
CA ALA A 197 -3.15 5.67 -8.73
C ALA A 197 -3.75 6.71 -7.77
N ALA A 198 -3.08 7.85 -7.61
CA ALA A 198 -3.53 8.96 -6.77
C ALA A 198 -3.38 10.32 -7.47
N PRO A 199 -4.22 11.31 -7.17
CA PRO A 199 -3.91 12.71 -7.42
C PRO A 199 -2.85 13.22 -6.42
N MET A 200 -2.31 14.39 -6.69
CA MET A 200 -1.65 15.21 -5.67
C MET A 200 -2.71 15.81 -4.73
N VAL A 201 -2.44 15.86 -3.43
CA VAL A 201 -3.36 16.49 -2.46
C VAL A 201 -2.73 17.75 -1.87
N PHE A 202 -3.46 18.86 -1.87
CA PHE A 202 -2.98 20.14 -1.38
C PHE A 202 -3.85 20.69 -0.26
N MET A 203 -3.23 21.42 0.66
CA MET A 203 -3.96 22.21 1.66
C MET A 203 -4.62 23.40 0.96
N ALA A 204 -5.94 23.52 1.10
CA ALA A 204 -6.68 24.61 0.50
C ALA A 204 -6.25 25.97 1.08
N HIS A 205 -6.11 26.97 0.22
CA HIS A 205 -5.78 28.35 0.59
C HIS A 205 -4.45 28.56 1.33
N VAL A 206 -3.55 27.56 1.33
CA VAL A 206 -2.23 27.66 1.95
C VAL A 206 -1.12 27.53 0.92
N ALA A 207 -0.32 28.59 0.80
CA ALA A 207 0.88 28.59 -0.03
C ALA A 207 2.09 28.08 0.76
N ALA A 208 3.00 27.37 0.07
CA ALA A 208 4.29 27.02 0.62
C ALA A 208 5.21 28.27 0.68
N PRO A 209 6.11 28.39 1.68
CA PRO A 209 7.04 29.52 1.78
C PRO A 209 7.96 29.68 0.55
N THR A 210 8.29 28.58 -0.12
CA THR A 210 9.11 28.56 -1.34
C THR A 210 8.30 28.85 -2.62
N GLY A 211 7.03 29.21 -2.49
CA GLY A 211 6.09 29.36 -3.61
C GLY A 211 5.42 28.03 -4.00
N GLY A 212 4.23 28.14 -4.60
CA GLY A 212 3.38 26.98 -4.94
C GLY A 212 2.43 26.57 -3.80
N PRO A 213 1.54 25.60 -4.05
CA PRO A 213 0.62 25.10 -3.03
C PRO A 213 1.36 24.28 -1.96
N ARG A 214 0.83 24.25 -0.73
CA ARG A 214 1.36 23.39 0.33
C ARG A 214 0.81 21.97 0.18
N PHE A 215 1.69 20.98 0.14
CA PHE A 215 1.30 19.58 0.02
C PHE A 215 0.65 19.06 1.31
N PHE A 216 -0.38 18.25 1.15
CA PHE A 216 -1.06 17.56 2.24
C PHE A 216 -0.66 16.08 2.25
N ASP A 217 -0.88 15.42 3.39
CA ASP A 217 -0.63 13.99 3.59
C ASP A 217 0.80 13.53 3.22
N THR A 218 1.81 14.27 3.69
CA THR A 218 3.21 13.96 3.39
C THR A 218 3.63 12.55 3.83
N ALA A 219 3.03 12.00 4.88
CA ALA A 219 3.29 10.65 5.37
C ALA A 219 2.59 9.55 4.54
N GLY A 220 1.51 9.88 3.82
CA GLY A 220 0.84 8.97 2.89
C GLY A 220 1.63 8.75 1.61
N PHE A 221 2.39 9.76 1.18
CA PHE A 221 3.16 9.75 -0.06
C PHE A 221 4.64 9.51 0.23
N VAL A 222 5.17 8.38 -0.25
CA VAL A 222 6.54 7.95 0.07
C VAL A 222 7.35 7.73 -1.20
N GLU A 223 8.55 8.32 -1.29
CA GLU A 223 9.52 8.11 -2.36
C GLU A 223 10.82 7.52 -1.77
N LYS A 224 11.17 6.29 -2.15
CA LYS A 224 12.41 5.63 -1.71
C LYS A 224 12.58 5.63 -0.18
N GLY A 225 11.51 5.29 0.52
CA GLY A 225 11.41 5.25 1.97
C GLY A 225 11.24 6.62 2.64
N ARG A 226 11.23 7.72 1.88
CA ARG A 226 11.14 9.09 2.41
C ARG A 226 9.76 9.68 2.19
N TRP A 227 9.24 10.37 3.20
CA TRP A 227 7.98 11.10 3.08
C TRP A 227 8.09 12.25 2.06
N ALA A 228 6.95 12.63 1.47
CA ALA A 228 6.89 13.80 0.60
C ALA A 228 7.21 15.09 1.38
N SER A 229 7.70 16.11 0.67
CA SER A 229 7.88 17.44 1.24
C SER A 229 6.57 18.23 1.28
N LEU A 230 6.38 19.06 2.31
CA LEU A 230 5.27 20.02 2.39
C LEU A 230 5.34 21.09 1.28
N GLN A 231 6.51 21.30 0.70
CA GLN A 231 6.80 22.36 -0.26
C GLN A 231 7.50 21.82 -1.49
N PRO A 232 7.36 22.46 -2.67
CA PRO A 232 8.04 22.01 -3.87
C PRO A 232 9.57 22.14 -3.73
N PRO A 233 10.34 21.22 -4.34
CA PRO A 233 9.88 20.00 -5.00
C PRO A 233 9.34 18.97 -3.96
N TYR A 234 8.13 18.44 -4.19
CA TYR A 234 7.49 17.50 -3.26
C TYR A 234 8.19 16.14 -3.24
N PHE A 235 8.73 15.75 -4.39
CA PHE A 235 9.50 14.53 -4.63
C PHE A 235 10.82 14.89 -5.33
N GLN A 236 11.83 14.04 -5.20
CA GLN A 236 13.12 14.19 -5.87
C GLN A 236 13.04 13.89 -7.36
N GLN A 237 12.18 12.95 -7.76
CA GLN A 237 11.98 12.64 -9.17
C GLN A 237 11.24 13.76 -9.91
N PRO A 238 11.56 13.99 -11.20
CA PRO A 238 10.81 14.93 -12.02
C PRO A 238 9.40 14.38 -12.33
N GLY A 239 8.42 15.26 -12.36
CA GLY A 239 7.06 14.94 -12.84
C GLY A 239 7.01 14.73 -14.37
N PRO A 240 5.80 14.53 -14.94
CA PRO A 240 4.49 14.73 -14.33
C PRO A 240 3.90 13.46 -13.68
N VAL A 241 4.58 12.32 -13.79
CA VAL A 241 4.16 11.06 -13.16
C VAL A 241 5.21 10.67 -12.13
N TYR A 242 4.77 10.50 -10.89
CA TYR A 242 5.63 10.14 -9.78
C TYR A 242 5.46 8.64 -9.51
N ASP A 243 6.52 7.84 -9.69
CA ASP A 243 6.55 6.45 -9.23
C ASP A 243 6.94 6.43 -7.74
N LEU A 244 6.04 5.96 -6.89
CA LEU A 244 6.14 6.09 -5.44
C LEU A 244 6.15 4.72 -4.76
N ASP A 245 6.62 4.70 -3.52
CA ASP A 245 6.52 3.55 -2.63
C ASP A 245 5.12 3.43 -2.02
N SER A 246 4.47 4.57 -1.76
CA SER A 246 3.12 4.68 -1.19
C SER A 246 2.43 5.98 -1.63
N VAL A 247 1.11 5.96 -1.64
CA VAL A 247 0.21 7.11 -1.80
C VAL A 247 -0.91 7.03 -0.75
N GLY A 248 -1.49 8.18 -0.38
CA GLY A 248 -2.51 8.27 0.67
C GLY A 248 -3.61 9.30 0.39
N CYS A 249 -4.43 9.56 1.41
CA CYS A 249 -5.55 10.51 1.46
C CYS A 249 -6.70 10.26 0.47
N CYS A 250 -6.42 10.23 -0.83
CA CYS A 250 -7.36 9.69 -1.82
C CYS A 250 -6.62 8.95 -2.92
N TYR A 251 -7.00 7.71 -3.19
CA TYR A 251 -6.29 6.85 -4.13
C TYR A 251 -7.15 5.69 -4.61
N LEU A 252 -6.87 5.24 -5.83
CA LEU A 252 -7.54 4.16 -6.51
C LEU A 252 -6.69 2.89 -6.44
N VAL A 253 -7.31 1.79 -6.02
CA VAL A 253 -6.69 0.47 -5.87
C VAL A 253 -7.45 -0.54 -6.73
N PRO A 254 -6.78 -1.36 -7.55
CA PRO A 254 -7.38 -2.53 -8.17
C PRO A 254 -7.90 -3.49 -7.08
N ALA A 255 -9.19 -3.79 -7.09
CA ALA A 255 -9.80 -4.65 -6.06
C ALA A 255 -9.18 -6.05 -6.00
N ASP A 256 -8.64 -6.53 -7.12
CA ASP A 256 -7.92 -7.80 -7.20
C ASP A 256 -6.70 -7.86 -6.28
N LEU A 257 -6.12 -6.72 -5.88
CA LEU A 257 -5.05 -6.70 -4.88
C LEU A 257 -5.56 -7.24 -3.55
N TYR A 258 -6.70 -6.75 -3.07
CA TYR A 258 -7.32 -7.23 -1.83
C TYR A 258 -7.71 -8.70 -1.94
N ARG A 259 -8.30 -9.12 -3.07
CA ARG A 259 -8.66 -10.53 -3.31
C ARG A 259 -7.46 -11.47 -3.30
N ARG A 260 -6.27 -10.96 -3.64
CA ARG A 260 -5.01 -11.72 -3.66
C ARG A 260 -4.22 -11.61 -2.36
N GLY A 261 -4.76 -10.93 -1.35
CA GLY A 261 -4.19 -10.87 -0.01
C GLY A 261 -3.51 -9.55 0.35
N ALA A 262 -3.67 -8.48 -0.43
CA ALA A 262 -3.32 -7.14 0.06
C ALA A 262 -4.20 -6.81 1.27
N ARG A 263 -3.61 -6.26 2.32
CA ARG A 263 -4.32 -5.89 3.55
C ARG A 263 -3.84 -4.53 4.03
N HIS A 264 -4.73 -3.80 4.69
CA HIS A 264 -4.33 -2.67 5.52
C HIS A 264 -3.79 -3.21 6.83
N GLU A 265 -2.49 -2.99 7.02
CA GLU A 265 -1.75 -3.38 8.21
C GLU A 265 -0.88 -2.20 8.64
N GLU A 266 -0.66 -2.11 9.94
CA GLU A 266 0.38 -1.27 10.53
C GLU A 266 1.73 -1.54 9.87
N ASP A 267 2.49 -0.49 9.60
CA ASP A 267 3.81 -0.65 8.99
C ASP A 267 4.80 -1.26 10.02
N PRO A 268 5.86 -1.95 9.56
CA PRO A 268 6.83 -2.57 10.46
C PRO A 268 7.47 -1.62 11.47
N GLY A 269 7.63 -0.34 11.11
CA GLY A 269 8.13 0.71 11.99
C GLY A 269 7.18 1.04 13.12
N SER A 270 5.91 1.28 12.80
CA SER A 270 4.84 1.47 13.81
C SER A 270 4.71 0.25 14.72
N ARG A 271 4.73 -0.98 14.16
CA ARG A 271 4.67 -2.23 14.94
C ARG A 271 5.83 -2.35 15.92
N ARG A 272 7.06 -2.19 15.43
CA ARG A 272 8.26 -2.26 16.27
C ARG A 272 8.22 -1.23 17.39
N TRP A 273 7.68 -0.04 17.11
CA TRP A 273 7.53 0.97 18.15
C TRP A 273 6.57 0.54 19.25
N ILE A 274 5.39 0.06 18.86
CA ILE A 274 4.36 -0.47 19.78
C ILE A 274 4.94 -1.57 20.65
N GLU A 275 5.68 -2.51 20.05
CA GLU A 275 6.35 -3.61 20.76
C GLU A 275 7.39 -3.11 21.78
N LEU A 276 8.17 -2.07 21.42
CA LEU A 276 9.24 -1.54 22.27
C LEU A 276 8.74 -0.67 23.43
N HIS A 277 7.68 0.11 23.22
CA HIS A 277 7.23 1.12 24.18
C HIS A 277 5.98 0.69 24.96
N GLY A 278 5.30 -0.39 24.55
CA GLY A 278 4.08 -0.83 25.19
C GLY A 278 2.98 0.23 25.09
N ALA A 279 2.24 0.44 26.19
CA ALA A 279 1.11 1.37 26.22
C ALA A 279 1.50 2.81 25.84
N SER A 280 0.54 3.54 25.25
CA SER A 280 0.74 4.92 24.79
C SER A 280 1.41 5.80 25.85
N ILE A 281 2.57 6.36 25.48
CA ILE A 281 3.27 7.40 26.23
C ILE A 281 3.05 8.72 25.49
N HIS A 282 2.47 9.71 26.17
CA HIS A 282 2.13 11.05 25.64
C HIS A 282 3.33 11.90 25.16
N GLU A 283 4.54 11.33 25.08
CA GLU A 283 5.80 12.08 24.88
C GLU A 283 6.40 11.98 23.46
N THR A 284 5.78 11.25 22.53
CA THR A 284 6.34 11.12 21.17
C THR A 284 5.91 12.25 20.24
N SER A 285 6.87 13.01 19.71
CA SER A 285 6.60 14.10 18.77
C SER A 285 6.50 13.57 17.33
N CYS A 286 5.69 14.20 16.47
CA CYS A 286 5.59 13.86 15.04
C CYS A 286 6.95 13.84 14.29
N ARG A 287 7.98 14.51 14.81
CA ARG A 287 9.32 14.57 14.21
C ARG A 287 10.13 13.30 14.40
N ASP A 288 9.82 12.52 15.43
CA ASP A 288 10.55 11.27 15.75
C ASP A 288 10.18 10.11 14.80
N TRP A 289 9.26 10.34 13.86
CA TRP A 289 8.67 9.32 12.98
C TRP A 289 9.03 9.43 11.51
N GLN A 290 9.58 10.57 11.10
CA GLN A 290 9.95 10.76 9.70
C GLN A 290 10.94 9.68 9.30
N ASP A 291 10.60 8.95 8.23
CA ASP A 291 11.40 7.87 7.65
C ASP A 291 11.55 6.62 8.56
N ILE A 292 10.77 6.52 9.64
CA ILE A 292 10.79 5.37 10.58
C ILE A 292 9.44 4.65 10.62
N ALA A 293 8.32 5.35 10.40
CA ALA A 293 6.98 4.78 10.32
C ALA A 293 6.25 5.29 9.07
N TYR A 294 5.25 4.52 8.63
CA TYR A 294 4.45 4.83 7.45
C TYR A 294 2.95 4.69 7.76
N THR A 295 2.12 5.32 6.93
CA THR A 295 0.66 5.22 7.09
C THR A 295 0.14 3.82 6.75
N ASP A 296 -1.10 3.53 7.16
CA ASP A 296 -1.78 2.24 6.95
C ASP A 296 -2.01 1.87 5.47
N HIS A 297 -1.77 2.80 4.55
CA HIS A 297 -1.87 2.58 3.11
C HIS A 297 -0.60 1.94 2.54
N TYR A 298 0.52 2.08 3.25
CA TYR A 298 1.83 1.61 2.80
C TYR A 298 1.85 0.10 2.57
N SER A 299 1.18 -0.69 3.43
CA SER A 299 1.10 -2.15 3.32
C SER A 299 0.46 -2.61 2.01
N VAL A 300 -0.63 -1.97 1.59
CA VAL A 300 -1.30 -2.23 0.30
C VAL A 300 -0.42 -1.80 -0.88
N CYS A 301 0.22 -0.64 -0.80
CA CYS A 301 1.14 -0.15 -1.84
C CYS A 301 2.38 -1.06 -1.99
N ALA A 302 2.97 -1.48 -0.87
CA ALA A 302 4.09 -2.41 -0.84
C ALA A 302 3.68 -3.78 -1.40
N PHE A 303 2.46 -4.25 -1.14
CA PHE A 303 1.93 -5.45 -1.78
C PHE A 303 1.88 -5.29 -3.30
N ALA A 304 1.27 -4.22 -3.82
CA ALA A 304 1.22 -3.95 -5.27
C ALA A 304 2.62 -3.95 -5.91
N ARG A 305 3.58 -3.28 -5.29
CA ARG A 305 4.96 -3.19 -5.77
C ARG A 305 5.69 -4.54 -5.76
N ARG A 306 5.53 -5.34 -4.72
CA ARG A 306 6.07 -6.72 -4.66
C ARG A 306 5.53 -7.60 -5.79
N HIS A 307 4.34 -7.29 -6.29
CA HIS A 307 3.72 -7.95 -7.44
C HIS A 307 4.01 -7.26 -8.79
N GLY A 308 4.93 -6.30 -8.84
CA GLY A 308 5.38 -5.64 -10.05
C GLY A 308 4.35 -4.67 -10.65
N LEU A 309 3.41 -4.18 -9.84
CA LEU A 309 2.45 -3.16 -10.23
C LEU A 309 2.91 -1.76 -9.81
N PRO A 310 2.62 -0.73 -10.60
CA PRO A 310 3.01 0.63 -10.27
C PRO A 310 2.17 1.18 -9.10
N VAL A 311 2.76 2.12 -8.35
CA VAL A 311 2.08 2.98 -7.39
C VAL A 311 2.44 4.39 -7.80
N ARG A 312 1.45 5.19 -8.23
CA ARG A 312 1.71 6.46 -8.91
C ARG A 312 0.87 7.61 -8.41
N ALA A 313 1.50 8.79 -8.39
CA ALA A 313 0.80 10.07 -8.28
C ALA A 313 0.97 10.90 -9.57
N PHE A 314 -0.04 11.71 -9.91
CA PHE A 314 -0.06 12.50 -11.14
C PHE A 314 -0.05 14.00 -10.84
N ALA A 315 0.97 14.70 -11.32
CA ALA A 315 1.21 16.12 -11.05
C ALA A 315 0.13 17.05 -11.63
N ASP A 316 -0.69 16.58 -12.57
CA ASP A 316 -1.79 17.32 -13.21
C ASP A 316 -3.17 17.00 -12.61
N LEU A 317 -3.24 16.09 -11.63
CA LEU A 317 -4.48 15.73 -10.94
C LEU A 317 -4.41 16.21 -9.50
N PHE A 318 -5.45 16.90 -9.05
CA PHE A 318 -5.47 17.57 -7.76
C PHE A 318 -6.68 17.18 -6.93
N ALA A 319 -6.47 17.06 -5.63
CA ALA A 319 -7.50 17.09 -4.60
C ALA A 319 -7.10 18.10 -3.52
N TYR A 320 -8.09 18.58 -2.77
CA TYR A 320 -7.89 19.63 -1.78
C TYR A 320 -8.40 19.18 -0.42
N HIS A 321 -7.58 19.41 0.60
CA HIS A 321 -7.86 19.14 1.99
C HIS A 321 -8.15 20.45 2.75
N GLU A 322 -9.09 20.41 3.69
CA GLU A 322 -9.41 21.57 4.53
C GLU A 322 -8.26 21.93 5.46
N HIS A 323 -7.71 23.14 5.35
CA HIS A 323 -6.77 23.62 6.35
C HIS A 323 -7.52 23.97 7.64
N VAL A 324 -7.41 23.11 8.65
CA VAL A 324 -7.84 23.41 10.01
C VAL A 324 -6.67 24.04 10.75
N GLU A 325 -6.76 25.35 11.02
CA GLU A 325 -5.81 26.10 11.87
C GLU A 325 -5.78 25.60 13.32
#